data_AF-A0A8R2NT22-F1
#
_entry.id   AF-A0A8R2NT22-F1
#
_cell.length_a   1.000
_cell.length_b   1.000
_cell.length_c   1.000
_cell.angle_alpha   90.00
_cell.angle_beta   90.00
_cell.angle_gamma   90.00
#
_symmetry.space_group_name_H-M   'P 1'
#
loop_
_entity.id
_entity.type
_entity.pdbx_description
1 polymer ?
#
loop_
_entity_poly.entity_id
_entity_poly.type
_entity_poly.pdbx_seq_one_letter_code
_entity_poly.pdbx_strand_id
1 'polypeptide(L)'
;MVAHQNKPHTLGETLIKPSILKAVEIVLGEESKRKIAQLSLSDNTVKRRIDELALDIKNQLIHKLKHSVFFAIQCDESTDVANCCQLLVYCRFINEQSIAEELLFSQALNSTSKGSDVLSAIDIFFDQNGLSWKNVVAVCTDGAPAMLGSRSGFVSLAKNKNPSIIGTHCVIHRQALAAKTLPSELKNLLEVCIKVVNTIKSSALNSRLFKILCSELSAEHSVLLFHTEVRWLSKGNMFERLYELKSEVEIMLLQLGKDNLRENFTDENFTFYFAYLVNIFETINNLNLKLQGRNTNIITAKDSINSFLEMIQLWKRRVNKEIPNFSSFRRLNELISDEEKSICLAGLKSIVIEHLDCLTDEFMRYFPDFSNESWKYTLTSCPFSANVDTLPDTFQEQVIELKNDSCAKIDFNSGSSLEEFWVKYQPIYPEISNEALQVLVQFSSINLCESGFSSLAIIKTKHRNRLNVESDLRCSLSNIEPNFKKLSKEKCCQPSH
;
A
#
# COMPACT_ATOMS: atom_id res chain seq x y z
N MET A 1 19.75 10.75 -13.03
CA MET A 1 19.52 9.57 -13.89
C MET A 1 19.95 8.26 -13.23
N VAL A 2 21.24 8.05 -12.87
CA VAL A 2 21.69 6.79 -12.26
C VAL A 2 20.89 6.42 -11.00
N ALA A 3 20.86 7.30 -9.99
CA ALA A 3 20.05 7.10 -8.78
C ALA A 3 18.56 7.02 -9.11
N HIS A 4 18.05 7.94 -9.95
CA HIS A 4 16.63 7.98 -10.33
C HIS A 4 16.11 6.67 -10.94
N GLN A 5 16.96 5.94 -11.67
CA GLN A 5 16.62 4.64 -12.28
C GLN A 5 17.06 3.43 -11.43
N ASN A 6 17.45 3.66 -10.17
CA ASN A 6 17.97 2.63 -9.25
C ASN A 6 19.14 1.82 -9.83
N LYS A 7 20.00 2.45 -10.63
CA LYS A 7 21.13 1.77 -11.31
C LYS A 7 22.42 1.81 -10.49
N PRO A 8 23.34 0.86 -10.70
CA PRO A 8 24.67 0.91 -10.09
C PRO A 8 25.44 2.17 -10.48
N HIS A 9 26.22 2.71 -9.55
CA HIS A 9 27.05 3.92 -9.75
C HIS A 9 28.10 3.72 -10.85
N THR A 10 28.68 2.52 -10.93
CA THR A 10 29.58 2.06 -12.01
C THR A 10 29.00 2.17 -13.42
N LEU A 11 27.68 2.32 -13.58
CA LEU A 11 27.08 2.58 -14.89
C LEU A 11 27.59 3.89 -15.52
N GLY A 12 27.99 4.86 -14.69
CA GLY A 12 28.60 6.11 -15.12
C GLY A 12 29.84 5.90 -15.97
N GLU A 13 30.75 5.03 -15.52
CA GLU A 13 32.02 4.74 -16.19
C GLU A 13 31.93 3.60 -17.22
N THR A 14 31.12 2.58 -16.96
CA THR A 14 31.07 1.37 -17.79
C THR A 14 30.21 1.52 -19.04
N LEU A 15 29.22 2.42 -19.04
CA LEU A 15 28.29 2.59 -20.15
C LEU A 15 28.10 4.06 -20.54
N ILE A 16 27.72 4.92 -19.60
CA ILE A 16 27.32 6.30 -19.91
C ILE A 16 28.48 7.09 -20.52
N LYS A 17 29.66 7.08 -19.89
CA LYS A 17 30.83 7.82 -20.39
C LYS A 17 31.28 7.33 -21.77
N PRO A 18 31.50 6.01 -22.02
CA PRO A 18 31.85 5.51 -23.35
C PRO A 18 30.82 5.87 -24.43
N SER A 19 29.52 5.73 -24.14
CA SER A 19 28.45 6.06 -25.10
C SER A 19 28.44 7.54 -25.48
N ILE A 20 28.56 8.44 -24.50
CA ILE A 20 28.61 9.88 -24.76
C ILE A 20 29.86 10.22 -25.57
N LEU A 21 31.03 9.67 -25.22
CA LEU A 21 32.27 9.94 -25.95
C LEU A 21 32.18 9.49 -27.41
N LYS A 22 31.58 8.32 -27.67
CA LYS A 22 31.43 7.83 -29.04
C LYS A 22 30.44 8.66 -29.85
N ALA A 23 29.33 9.07 -29.24
CA ALA A 23 28.36 9.94 -29.91
C ALA A 23 28.96 11.32 -30.22
N VAL A 24 29.67 11.93 -29.28
CA VAL A 24 30.33 13.23 -29.45
C VAL A 24 31.44 13.15 -30.51
N GLU A 25 32.21 12.07 -30.54
CA GLU A 25 33.22 11.83 -31.58
C GLU A 25 32.60 11.81 -32.99
N ILE A 26 31.50 11.07 -33.17
CA ILE A 26 30.83 10.93 -34.46
C ILE A 26 30.17 12.24 -34.92
N VAL A 27 29.51 12.95 -34.01
CA VAL A 27 28.68 14.12 -34.35
C VAL A 27 29.46 15.43 -34.33
N LEU A 28 30.38 15.60 -33.38
CA LEU A 28 31.04 16.87 -33.07
C LEU A 28 32.57 16.83 -33.20
N GLY A 29 33.14 15.67 -33.55
CA GLY A 29 34.57 15.46 -33.78
C GLY A 29 35.42 15.28 -32.52
N GLU A 30 36.70 14.99 -32.75
CA GLU A 30 37.67 14.62 -31.71
C GLU A 30 37.99 15.75 -30.72
N GLU A 31 37.95 17.02 -31.13
CA GLU A 31 38.21 18.14 -30.22
C GLU A 31 37.12 18.23 -29.12
N SER A 32 35.85 18.09 -29.51
CA SER A 32 34.71 18.07 -28.60
C SER A 32 34.76 16.86 -27.67
N LYS A 33 35.14 15.69 -28.19
CA LYS A 33 35.33 14.46 -27.40
C LYS A 33 36.38 14.66 -26.30
N ARG A 34 37.52 15.31 -26.58
CA ARG A 34 38.56 15.59 -25.57
C ARG A 34 38.05 16.46 -24.43
N LYS A 35 37.22 17.46 -24.72
CA LYS A 35 36.58 18.31 -23.68
C LYS A 35 35.66 17.49 -22.79
N ILE A 36 34.83 16.63 -23.38
CA ILE A 36 33.89 15.76 -22.64
C ILE A 36 34.60 14.64 -21.87
N ALA A 37 35.75 14.16 -22.36
CA ALA A 37 36.55 13.13 -21.69
C ALA A 37 37.03 13.54 -20.29
N GLN A 38 37.20 14.86 -20.06
CA GLN A 38 37.55 15.42 -18.76
C GLN A 38 36.45 15.26 -17.70
N LEU A 39 35.21 14.97 -18.10
CA LEU A 39 34.13 14.71 -17.16
C LEU A 39 34.39 13.38 -16.43
N SER A 40 34.67 13.46 -15.14
CA SER A 40 34.72 12.27 -14.30
C SER A 40 33.30 11.72 -14.07
N LEU A 41 33.12 10.44 -14.39
CA LEU A 41 31.92 9.64 -14.11
C LEU A 41 32.31 8.34 -13.40
N SER A 42 33.43 8.35 -12.66
CA SER A 42 33.81 7.22 -11.81
C SER A 42 32.78 6.95 -10.72
N ASP A 43 32.76 5.73 -10.21
CA ASP A 43 31.87 5.28 -9.14
C ASP A 43 31.76 6.29 -7.98
N ASN A 44 32.91 6.67 -7.41
CA ASN A 44 33.02 7.66 -6.33
C ASN A 44 32.52 9.06 -6.73
N THR A 45 32.75 9.47 -7.98
CA THR A 45 32.29 10.78 -8.46
C THR A 45 30.78 10.81 -8.58
N VAL A 46 30.18 9.72 -9.10
CA VAL A 46 28.74 9.56 -9.20
C VAL A 46 28.11 9.55 -7.81
N LYS A 47 28.65 8.78 -6.85
CA LYS A 47 28.18 8.76 -5.47
C LYS A 47 28.17 10.15 -4.84
N ARG A 48 29.27 10.89 -4.90
CA ARG A 48 29.35 12.24 -4.34
C ARG A 48 28.32 13.19 -4.97
N ARG A 49 28.11 13.12 -6.29
CA ARG A 49 27.08 13.94 -6.95
C ARG A 49 25.68 13.56 -6.47
N ILE A 50 25.40 12.27 -6.28
CA ILE A 50 24.13 11.80 -5.72
C ILE A 50 23.94 12.34 -4.29
N ASP A 51 24.99 12.35 -3.46
CA ASP A 51 24.92 12.91 -2.10
C ASP A 51 24.59 14.40 -2.09
N GLU A 52 25.19 15.17 -3.01
CA GLU A 52 24.92 16.60 -3.13
C GLU A 52 23.49 16.89 -3.61
N LEU A 53 23.01 16.13 -4.60
CA LEU A 53 21.63 16.22 -5.08
C LEU A 53 20.64 15.86 -3.97
N ALA A 54 20.92 14.78 -3.23
CA ALA A 54 20.10 14.34 -2.11
C ALA A 54 20.06 15.37 -0.98
N LEU A 55 21.21 16.00 -0.67
CA LEU A 55 21.28 17.05 0.34
C LEU A 55 20.47 18.29 -0.07
N ASP A 56 20.53 18.70 -1.33
CA ASP A 56 19.71 19.82 -1.84
C ASP A 56 18.21 19.49 -1.75
N ILE A 57 17.79 18.30 -2.20
CA ILE A 57 16.41 17.80 -2.04
C ILE A 57 15.98 17.83 -0.57
N LYS A 58 16.81 17.29 0.33
CA LYS A 58 16.52 17.27 1.77
C LYS A 58 16.33 18.67 2.30
N ASN A 59 17.22 19.61 1.97
CA ASN A 59 17.12 21.00 2.44
C ASN A 59 15.85 21.69 1.93
N GLN A 60 15.48 21.46 0.67
CA GLN A 60 14.23 21.95 0.11
C GLN A 60 13.01 21.37 0.83
N LEU A 61 13.00 20.06 1.10
CA LEU A 61 11.93 19.39 1.86
C LEU A 61 11.80 19.95 3.27
N ILE A 62 12.90 20.06 4.02
CA ILE A 62 12.90 20.60 5.38
C ILE A 62 12.40 22.05 5.38
N HIS A 63 12.78 22.85 4.40
CA HIS A 63 12.25 24.20 4.24
C HIS A 63 10.73 24.19 4.07
N LYS A 64 10.19 23.34 3.19
CA LYS A 64 8.74 23.20 2.98
C LYS A 64 8.02 22.74 4.25
N LEU A 65 8.54 21.73 4.96
CA LEU A 65 7.96 21.23 6.21
C LEU A 65 7.92 22.28 7.32
N LYS A 66 8.92 23.15 7.40
CA LYS A 66 8.94 24.26 8.37
C LYS A 66 7.90 25.35 8.09
N HIS A 67 7.47 25.49 6.83
CA HIS A 67 6.45 26.46 6.43
C HIS A 67 5.05 25.84 6.34
N SER A 68 4.95 24.51 6.43
CA SER A 68 3.67 23.82 6.50
C SER A 68 3.09 23.96 7.91
N VAL A 69 1.77 24.21 8.01
CA VAL A 69 1.08 24.38 9.29
C VAL A 69 1.21 23.10 10.14
N PHE A 70 1.07 21.95 9.48
CA PHE A 70 1.25 20.63 10.07
C PHE A 70 1.55 19.61 8.96
N PHE A 71 1.99 18.43 9.37
CA PHE A 71 2.22 17.29 8.50
C PHE A 71 1.89 15.97 9.19
N ALA A 72 1.70 14.92 8.41
CA ALA A 72 1.65 13.55 8.88
C ALA A 72 2.92 12.81 8.50
N ILE A 73 3.21 11.75 9.23
CA ILE A 73 4.26 10.80 8.86
C ILE A 73 3.68 9.40 8.70
N GLN A 74 4.31 8.59 7.86
CA GLN A 74 4.16 7.15 7.90
C GLN A 74 5.54 6.55 8.10
N CYS A 75 5.59 5.42 8.80
CA CYS A 75 6.81 4.68 8.99
C CYS A 75 6.56 3.18 8.95
N ASP A 76 7.55 2.49 8.41
CA ASP A 76 7.57 1.04 8.36
C ASP A 76 9.03 0.59 8.36
N GLU A 77 9.28 -0.60 8.88
CA GLU A 77 10.58 -1.24 8.89
C GLU A 77 10.57 -2.53 8.10
N SER A 78 11.63 -2.77 7.34
CA SER A 78 11.82 -4.03 6.63
C SER A 78 13.24 -4.53 6.78
N THR A 79 13.41 -5.84 6.72
CA THR A 79 14.72 -6.47 6.81
C THR A 79 15.27 -6.65 5.40
N ASP A 80 16.45 -6.09 5.13
CA ASP A 80 17.09 -6.19 3.82
C ASP A 80 17.85 -7.51 3.63
N VAL A 81 18.46 -7.68 2.44
CA VAL A 81 19.24 -8.88 2.08
C VAL A 81 20.48 -9.14 2.95
N ALA A 82 20.91 -8.17 3.77
CA ALA A 82 21.99 -8.29 4.74
C ALA A 82 21.48 -8.54 6.17
N ASN A 83 20.18 -8.81 6.34
CA ASN A 83 19.51 -8.86 7.64
C ASN A 83 19.58 -7.54 8.42
N CYS A 84 19.75 -6.41 7.74
CA CYS A 84 19.71 -5.10 8.35
C CYS A 84 18.27 -4.59 8.37
N CYS A 85 17.77 -4.22 9.55
CA CYS A 85 16.47 -3.57 9.70
C CYS A 85 16.57 -2.13 9.19
N GLN A 86 15.89 -1.84 8.08
CA GLN A 86 15.83 -0.53 7.47
C GLN A 86 14.48 0.12 7.79
N LEU A 87 14.54 1.29 8.42
CA LEU A 87 13.40 2.16 8.66
C LEU A 87 13.25 3.14 7.49
N LEU A 88 12.05 3.23 6.94
CA LEU A 88 11.66 4.29 6.02
C LEU A 88 10.61 5.17 6.67
N VAL A 89 10.81 6.48 6.59
CA VAL A 89 9.84 7.47 7.05
C VAL A 89 9.51 8.40 5.91
N TYR A 90 8.22 8.53 5.61
CA TYR A 90 7.68 9.49 4.66
C TYR A 90 6.87 10.55 5.39
N CYS A 91 6.78 11.74 4.81
CA CYS A 91 5.91 12.80 5.29
C CYS A 91 4.86 13.15 4.24
N ARG A 92 3.68 13.55 4.70
CA ARG A 92 2.59 14.12 3.90
C ARG A 92 2.24 15.47 4.49
N PHE A 93 2.23 16.53 3.67
CA PHE A 93 2.17 17.91 4.16
C PHE A 93 1.52 18.83 3.14
N ILE A 94 1.00 19.97 3.61
CA ILE A 94 0.41 20.99 2.75
C ILE A 94 1.55 21.74 2.04
N ASN A 95 1.53 21.78 0.72
CA ASN A 95 2.49 22.48 -0.13
C ASN A 95 1.76 23.33 -1.18
N GLU A 96 1.72 24.64 -0.95
CA GLU A 96 1.08 25.62 -1.84
C GLU A 96 -0.40 25.32 -2.06
N GLN A 97 -0.77 24.70 -3.19
CA GLN A 97 -2.16 24.44 -3.59
C GLN A 97 -2.59 22.98 -3.44
N SER A 98 -1.71 22.10 -2.94
CA SER A 98 -1.99 20.67 -2.82
C SER A 98 -1.34 20.05 -1.59
N ILE A 99 -1.62 18.77 -1.36
CA ILE A 99 -0.90 17.95 -0.40
C ILE A 99 0.20 17.19 -1.13
N ALA A 100 1.43 17.34 -0.64
CA ALA A 100 2.61 16.67 -1.16
C ALA A 100 3.04 15.52 -0.26
N GLU A 101 3.70 14.53 -0.86
CA GLU A 101 4.25 13.35 -0.19
C GLU A 101 5.72 13.19 -0.56
N GLU A 102 6.58 13.01 0.44
CA GLU A 102 8.03 12.94 0.22
C GLU A 102 8.72 11.99 1.20
N LEU A 103 9.84 11.40 0.77
CA LEU A 103 10.71 10.62 1.66
C LEU A 103 11.38 11.56 2.67
N LEU A 104 11.05 11.40 3.95
CA LEU A 104 11.65 12.19 5.01
C LEU A 104 13.09 11.74 5.26
N PHE A 105 13.29 10.46 5.57
CA PHE A 105 14.60 9.82 5.66
C PHE A 105 14.53 8.29 5.57
N SER A 106 15.69 7.66 5.37
CA SER A 106 15.90 6.22 5.46
C SER A 106 17.10 5.96 6.37
N GLN A 107 16.96 5.03 7.32
CA GLN A 107 18.04 4.74 8.26
C GLN A 107 18.00 3.27 8.71
N ALA A 108 19.19 2.68 8.87
CA ALA A 108 19.36 1.39 9.53
C ALA A 108 19.10 1.49 11.04
N LEU A 109 18.26 0.62 11.59
CA LEU A 109 18.13 0.40 13.03
C LEU A 109 19.21 -0.60 13.46
N ASN A 110 20.23 -0.11 14.17
CA ASN A 110 21.44 -0.87 14.47
C ASN A 110 21.29 -1.86 15.65
N SER A 111 20.30 -1.66 16.52
CA SER A 111 20.09 -2.43 17.76
C SER A 111 18.87 -3.35 17.63
N THR A 112 17.69 -2.80 17.88
CA THR A 112 16.40 -3.49 17.82
C THR A 112 15.43 -2.71 16.94
N SER A 113 14.27 -3.29 16.67
CA SER A 113 13.15 -2.66 15.96
C SER A 113 12.02 -2.28 16.92
N LYS A 114 12.33 -1.90 18.17
CA LYS A 114 11.31 -1.50 19.15
C LYS A 114 10.80 -0.11 18.82
N GLY A 115 9.59 0.20 19.28
CA GLY A 115 9.01 1.54 19.11
C GLY A 115 9.88 2.68 19.64
N SER A 116 10.71 2.41 20.66
CA SER A 116 11.70 3.38 21.18
C SER A 116 12.85 3.65 20.21
N ASP A 117 13.29 2.65 19.44
CA ASP A 117 14.36 2.82 18.45
C ASP A 117 13.85 3.67 17.28
N VAL A 118 12.62 3.40 16.84
CA VAL A 118 11.93 4.19 15.79
C VAL A 118 11.74 5.64 16.25
N LEU A 119 11.24 5.85 17.48
CA LEU A 119 11.10 7.19 18.04
C LEU A 119 12.44 7.91 18.12
N SER A 120 13.49 7.23 18.60
CA SER A 120 14.83 7.82 18.71
C SER A 120 15.39 8.23 17.36
N ALA A 121 15.19 7.43 16.30
CA ALA A 121 15.65 7.78 14.96
C ALA A 121 14.94 9.04 14.44
N ILE A 122 13.63 9.15 14.67
CA ILE A 122 12.84 10.32 14.28
C ILE A 122 13.21 11.55 15.13
N ASP A 123 13.37 11.40 16.44
CA ASP A 123 13.81 12.48 17.36
C ASP A 123 15.16 13.06 16.89
N ILE A 124 16.16 12.22 16.62
CA ILE A 124 17.47 12.66 16.13
C ILE A 124 17.33 13.42 14.80
N PHE A 125 16.51 12.91 13.87
CA PHE A 125 16.27 13.60 12.62
C PHE A 125 15.58 14.95 12.84
N PHE A 126 14.58 15.02 13.73
CA PHE A 126 13.85 16.24 14.00
C PHE A 126 14.75 17.30 14.62
N ASP A 127 15.54 16.92 15.62
CA ASP A 127 16.49 17.80 16.31
C ASP A 127 17.54 18.37 15.34
N GLN A 128 18.14 17.52 14.50
CA GLN A 128 19.14 17.94 13.52
C GLN A 128 18.60 18.92 12.47
N ASN A 129 17.31 18.83 12.14
CA ASN A 129 16.71 19.64 11.10
C ASN A 129 15.82 20.77 11.65
N GLY A 130 15.67 20.89 12.98
CA GLY A 130 14.81 21.87 13.63
C GLY A 130 13.32 21.67 13.30
N LEU A 131 12.86 20.42 13.29
CA LEU A 131 11.45 20.05 13.19
C LEU A 131 10.88 19.77 14.59
N SER A 132 9.55 19.78 14.73
CA SER A 132 8.87 19.60 16.01
C SER A 132 7.72 18.62 15.89
N TRP A 133 7.60 17.73 16.89
CA TRP A 133 6.44 16.85 17.05
C TRP A 133 5.11 17.61 17.20
N LYS A 134 5.15 18.88 17.63
CA LYS A 134 3.95 19.73 17.69
C LYS A 134 3.29 19.95 16.32
N ASN A 135 4.08 19.85 15.25
CA ASN A 135 3.59 20.02 13.87
C ASN A 135 3.16 18.68 13.26
N VAL A 136 3.36 17.56 13.95
CA VAL A 136 2.92 16.24 13.50
C VAL A 136 1.50 16.00 13.99
N VAL A 137 0.55 15.86 13.07
CA VAL A 137 -0.88 15.63 13.39
C VAL A 137 -1.29 14.17 13.28
N ALA A 138 -0.57 13.36 12.49
CA ALA A 138 -0.87 11.95 12.33
C ALA A 138 0.36 11.09 12.04
N VAL A 139 0.26 9.82 12.44
CA VAL A 139 1.29 8.80 12.27
C VAL A 139 0.63 7.52 11.74
N CYS A 140 1.06 7.03 10.57
CA CYS A 140 0.58 5.76 9.99
C CYS A 140 1.64 4.65 10.09
N THR A 141 1.22 3.44 10.48
CA THR A 141 2.10 2.26 10.67
C THR A 141 1.44 0.95 10.22
N ASP A 142 2.22 -0.11 10.05
CA ASP A 142 1.76 -1.47 9.69
C ASP A 142 0.89 -2.16 10.76
N GLY A 143 0.96 -1.64 11.99
CA GLY A 143 0.26 -2.13 13.18
C GLY A 143 0.93 -3.27 13.92
N ALA A 144 2.22 -3.50 13.70
CA ALA A 144 3.01 -4.40 14.53
C ALA A 144 2.96 -3.97 16.02
N PRO A 145 3.12 -4.90 16.97
CA PRO A 145 3.17 -4.57 18.40
C PRO A 145 4.22 -3.51 18.77
N ALA A 146 5.33 -3.45 18.04
CA ALA A 146 6.36 -2.42 18.20
C ALA A 146 5.88 -1.01 17.80
N MET A 147 4.87 -0.92 16.92
CA MET A 147 4.30 0.32 16.43
C MET A 147 3.07 0.77 17.24
N LEU A 148 2.10 -0.13 17.45
CA LEU A 148 0.81 0.20 18.09
C LEU A 148 0.67 -0.26 19.55
N GLY A 149 1.69 -0.87 20.13
CA GLY A 149 1.65 -1.30 21.53
C GLY A 149 1.25 -0.16 22.48
N SER A 150 0.31 -0.40 23.38
CA SER A 150 -0.30 0.63 24.24
C SER A 150 0.65 1.27 25.25
N ARG A 151 1.79 0.63 25.56
CA ARG A 151 2.80 1.13 26.50
C ARG A 151 4.11 1.51 25.83
N SER A 152 4.62 0.63 24.96
CA SER A 152 5.94 0.74 24.35
C SER A 152 5.90 0.84 22.83
N GLY A 153 4.71 0.93 22.23
CA GLY A 153 4.55 1.12 20.80
C GLY A 153 4.98 2.52 20.40
N PHE A 154 5.61 2.65 19.24
CA PHE A 154 6.05 3.92 18.68
C PHE A 154 4.95 4.99 18.71
N VAL A 155 3.73 4.68 18.27
CA VAL A 155 2.61 5.63 18.25
C VAL A 155 2.25 6.12 19.65
N SER A 156 2.24 5.22 20.64
CA SER A 156 1.99 5.59 22.05
C SER A 156 3.08 6.51 22.59
N LEU A 157 4.34 6.26 22.21
CA LEU A 157 5.46 7.11 22.61
C LEU A 157 5.44 8.47 21.89
N ALA A 158 5.07 8.52 20.61
CA ALA A 158 4.88 9.76 19.86
C ALA A 158 3.77 10.62 20.46
N LYS A 159 2.68 10.01 20.93
CA LYS A 159 1.61 10.70 21.66
C LYS A 159 2.07 11.34 22.97
N ASN A 160 3.12 10.82 23.61
CA ASN A 160 3.73 11.49 24.77
C ASN A 160 4.46 12.79 24.38
N LYS A 161 4.94 12.90 23.13
CA LYS A 161 5.55 14.13 22.59
C LYS A 161 4.50 15.12 22.11
N ASN A 162 3.42 14.63 21.51
CA ASN A 162 2.25 15.41 21.11
C ASN A 162 0.94 14.62 21.29
N PRO A 163 0.13 14.89 22.33
CA PRO A 163 -1.10 14.16 22.61
C PRO A 163 -2.17 14.24 21.52
N SER A 164 -2.11 15.24 20.63
CA SER A 164 -3.10 15.39 19.54
C SER A 164 -2.84 14.47 18.34
N ILE A 165 -1.71 13.75 18.30
CA ILE A 165 -1.38 12.85 17.20
C ILE A 165 -2.45 11.78 17.02
N ILE A 166 -2.96 11.65 15.80
CA ILE A 166 -3.82 10.56 15.37
C ILE A 166 -2.93 9.39 14.93
N GLY A 167 -3.10 8.24 15.57
CA GLY A 167 -2.41 7.01 15.18
C GLY A 167 -3.27 6.23 14.21
N THR A 168 -2.81 6.09 12.97
CA THR A 168 -3.49 5.33 11.92
C THR A 168 -2.79 3.98 11.73
N HIS A 169 -3.54 2.91 11.88
CA HIS A 169 -3.10 1.59 11.45
C HIS A 169 -3.45 1.45 9.96
N CYS A 170 -2.46 1.08 9.13
CA CYS A 170 -2.60 0.92 7.69
C CYS A 170 -3.86 0.14 7.33
N VAL A 171 -4.74 0.77 6.55
CA VAL A 171 -6.05 0.22 6.19
C VAL A 171 -5.92 -1.10 5.44
N ILE A 172 -4.89 -1.27 4.62
CA ILE A 172 -4.65 -2.51 3.86
C ILE A 172 -4.28 -3.66 4.79
N HIS A 173 -3.42 -3.41 5.78
CA HIS A 173 -3.05 -4.41 6.79
C HIS A 173 -4.25 -4.77 7.67
N ARG A 174 -5.04 -3.78 8.10
CA ARG A 174 -6.29 -3.99 8.84
C ARG A 174 -7.30 -4.81 8.06
N GLN A 175 -7.54 -4.45 6.81
CA GLN A 175 -8.45 -5.17 5.92
C GLN A 175 -8.00 -6.62 5.76
N ALA A 176 -6.71 -6.85 5.55
CA ALA A 176 -6.15 -8.20 5.45
C ALA A 176 -6.29 -9.00 6.75
N LEU A 177 -6.24 -8.35 7.93
CA LEU A 177 -6.51 -9.01 9.22
C LEU A 177 -7.99 -9.35 9.38
N ALA A 178 -8.89 -8.41 9.08
CA ALA A 178 -10.34 -8.61 9.17
C ALA A 178 -10.83 -9.73 8.25
N ALA A 179 -10.23 -9.86 7.07
CA ALA A 179 -10.59 -10.88 6.08
C ALA A 179 -10.12 -12.31 6.42
N LYS A 180 -9.30 -12.51 7.47
CA LYS A 180 -8.75 -13.85 7.79
C LYS A 180 -9.76 -14.83 8.36
N THR A 181 -10.90 -14.35 8.84
CA THR A 181 -11.91 -15.17 9.50
C THR A 181 -12.58 -16.13 8.52
N LEU A 182 -12.73 -17.39 8.93
CA LEU A 182 -13.38 -18.45 8.17
C LEU A 182 -14.02 -19.45 9.16
N PRO A 183 -15.28 -19.86 8.94
CA PRO A 183 -15.86 -21.03 9.60
C PRO A 183 -15.01 -22.28 9.40
N SER A 184 -15.14 -23.25 10.31
CA SER A 184 -14.27 -24.44 10.37
C SER A 184 -14.25 -25.24 9.07
N GLU A 185 -15.41 -25.40 8.43
CA GLU A 185 -15.60 -26.11 7.17
C GLU A 185 -14.86 -25.41 6.02
N LEU A 186 -15.01 -24.10 5.91
CA LEU A 186 -14.33 -23.30 4.89
C LEU A 186 -12.82 -23.22 5.13
N LYS A 187 -12.40 -23.20 6.39
CA LYS A 187 -10.98 -23.26 6.78
C LYS A 187 -10.36 -24.61 6.40
N ASN A 188 -11.05 -25.72 6.67
CA ASN A 188 -10.58 -27.05 6.30
C ASN A 188 -10.41 -27.16 4.78
N LEU A 189 -11.39 -26.64 4.01
CA LEU A 189 -11.28 -26.55 2.55
C LEU A 189 -10.06 -25.74 2.12
N LEU A 190 -9.85 -24.55 2.72
CA LEU A 190 -8.66 -23.72 2.48
C LEU A 190 -7.35 -24.50 2.69
N GLU A 191 -7.26 -25.25 3.79
CA GLU A 191 -6.09 -26.07 4.10
C GLU A 191 -5.88 -27.22 3.09
N VAL A 192 -6.96 -27.87 2.62
CA VAL A 192 -6.88 -28.90 1.57
C VAL A 192 -6.35 -28.30 0.27
N CYS A 193 -6.90 -27.16 -0.18
CA CYS A 193 -6.42 -26.48 -1.39
C CYS A 193 -4.94 -26.09 -1.29
N ILE A 194 -4.49 -25.58 -0.14
CA ILE A 194 -3.07 -25.27 0.10
C ILE A 194 -2.21 -26.54 0.03
N LYS A 195 -2.65 -27.66 0.63
CA LYS A 195 -1.94 -28.95 0.57
C LYS A 195 -1.83 -29.48 -0.86
N VAL A 196 -2.89 -29.34 -1.67
CA VAL A 196 -2.90 -29.73 -3.08
C VAL A 196 -1.87 -28.94 -3.87
N VAL A 197 -1.89 -27.60 -3.77
CA VAL A 197 -0.92 -26.73 -4.44
C VAL A 197 0.50 -27.05 -4.00
N ASN A 198 0.74 -27.19 -2.69
CA ASN A 198 2.06 -27.54 -2.17
C ASN A 198 2.54 -28.90 -2.66
N THR A 199 1.65 -29.89 -2.77
CA THR A 199 2.00 -31.24 -3.27
C THR A 199 2.45 -31.18 -4.72
N ILE A 200 1.70 -30.51 -5.59
CA ILE A 200 2.03 -30.38 -7.02
C ILE A 200 3.30 -29.54 -7.20
N LYS A 201 3.48 -28.48 -6.40
CA LYS A 201 4.63 -27.57 -6.51
C LYS A 201 5.86 -27.99 -5.70
N SER A 202 5.77 -29.05 -4.89
CA SER A 202 6.85 -29.54 -4.02
C SER A 202 8.11 -29.95 -4.77
N SER A 203 7.97 -30.35 -6.05
CA SER A 203 9.09 -30.75 -6.89
C SER A 203 9.06 -30.05 -8.25
N ALA A 204 10.25 -29.75 -8.77
CA ALA A 204 10.43 -29.22 -10.12
C ALA A 204 9.97 -30.22 -11.20
N LEU A 205 9.99 -31.52 -10.90
CA LEU A 205 9.43 -32.54 -11.79
C LEU A 205 7.91 -32.40 -11.88
N ASN A 206 7.22 -32.40 -10.74
CA ASN A 206 5.76 -32.30 -10.68
C ASN A 206 5.27 -31.01 -11.33
N SER A 207 5.97 -29.90 -11.12
CA SER A 207 5.65 -28.63 -11.78
C SER A 207 5.80 -28.69 -13.31
N ARG A 208 6.80 -29.41 -13.83
CA ARG A 208 6.96 -29.62 -15.28
C ARG A 208 5.89 -30.55 -15.85
N LEU A 209 5.59 -31.64 -15.16
CA LEU A 209 4.54 -32.59 -15.56
C LEU A 209 3.16 -31.92 -15.58
N PHE A 210 2.84 -31.17 -14.52
CA PHE A 210 1.60 -30.41 -14.45
C PHE A 210 1.47 -29.40 -15.59
N LYS A 211 2.57 -28.72 -15.94
CA LYS A 211 2.60 -27.79 -17.09
C LYS A 211 2.29 -28.50 -18.42
N ILE A 212 2.85 -29.69 -18.64
CA ILE A 212 2.56 -30.50 -19.82
C ILE A 212 1.09 -30.89 -19.85
N LEU A 213 0.56 -31.39 -18.73
CA LEU A 213 -0.84 -31.77 -18.58
C LEU A 213 -1.79 -30.60 -18.91
N CYS A 214 -1.49 -29.40 -18.39
CA CYS A 214 -2.27 -28.19 -18.71
C CYS A 214 -2.25 -27.88 -20.21
N SER A 215 -1.10 -28.05 -20.88
CA SER A 215 -1.00 -27.83 -22.33
C SER A 215 -1.77 -28.88 -23.14
N GLU A 216 -1.75 -30.14 -22.73
CA GLU A 216 -2.49 -31.23 -23.38
C GLU A 216 -4.00 -31.03 -23.27
N LEU A 217 -4.47 -30.51 -22.13
CA LEU A 217 -5.89 -30.21 -21.89
C LEU A 217 -6.33 -28.82 -22.40
N SER A 218 -5.43 -28.08 -23.06
CA SER A 218 -5.70 -26.72 -23.56
C SER A 218 -6.20 -25.75 -22.47
N ALA A 219 -5.67 -25.90 -21.25
CA ALA A 219 -6.00 -25.04 -20.13
C ALA A 219 -5.50 -23.61 -20.37
N GLU A 220 -6.28 -22.62 -19.93
CA GLU A 220 -5.91 -21.19 -20.00
C GLU A 220 -4.63 -20.88 -19.23
N HIS A 221 -4.36 -21.67 -18.19
CA HIS A 221 -3.21 -21.50 -17.33
C HIS A 221 -2.36 -22.76 -17.28
N SER A 222 -1.05 -22.56 -17.13
CA SER A 222 -0.09 -23.67 -17.20
C SER A 222 0.67 -23.90 -15.89
N VAL A 223 0.38 -23.11 -14.86
CA VAL A 223 1.07 -23.13 -13.57
C VAL A 223 0.13 -22.69 -12.44
N LEU A 224 0.15 -23.44 -11.34
CA LEU A 224 -0.47 -23.06 -10.05
C LEU A 224 0.35 -21.99 -9.32
N LEU A 225 -0.31 -21.11 -8.57
CA LEU A 225 0.35 -20.07 -7.79
C LEU A 225 0.63 -20.56 -6.37
N PHE A 226 1.79 -20.18 -5.80
CA PHE A 226 2.00 -20.34 -4.35
C PHE A 226 1.21 -19.28 -3.58
N HIS A 227 0.81 -19.64 -2.38
CA HIS A 227 0.30 -18.71 -1.38
C HIS A 227 1.41 -18.37 -0.37
N THR A 228 1.44 -17.12 0.09
CA THR A 228 2.22 -16.69 1.26
C THR A 228 1.29 -16.09 2.31
N GLU A 229 1.41 -16.50 3.57
CA GLU A 229 0.51 -16.05 4.66
C GLU A 229 0.50 -14.53 4.86
N VAL A 230 1.61 -13.88 4.49
CA VAL A 230 1.84 -12.45 4.66
C VAL A 230 1.02 -11.60 3.68
N ARG A 231 0.65 -12.14 2.50
CA ARG A 231 -0.01 -11.37 1.44
C ARG A 231 -1.37 -11.96 1.10
N TRP A 232 -2.43 -11.35 1.62
CA TRP A 232 -3.81 -11.81 1.39
C TRP A 232 -4.16 -11.97 -0.09
N LEU A 233 -3.75 -11.02 -0.96
CA LEU A 233 -3.95 -11.10 -2.41
C LEU A 233 -3.46 -12.44 -3.01
N SER A 234 -2.38 -13.01 -2.46
CA SER A 234 -1.85 -14.29 -2.94
C SER A 234 -2.78 -15.47 -2.67
N LYS A 235 -3.60 -15.43 -1.60
CA LYS A 235 -4.61 -16.47 -1.32
C LYS A 235 -5.67 -16.50 -2.39
N GLY A 236 -6.31 -15.36 -2.66
CA GLY A 236 -7.39 -15.28 -3.65
C GLY A 236 -6.91 -15.66 -5.06
N ASN A 237 -5.75 -15.15 -5.50
CA ASN A 237 -5.20 -15.50 -6.82
C ASN A 237 -4.84 -16.99 -6.92
N MET A 238 -4.30 -17.58 -5.85
CA MET A 238 -4.03 -19.02 -5.81
C MET A 238 -5.32 -19.84 -5.87
N PHE A 239 -6.36 -19.41 -5.15
CA PHE A 239 -7.67 -20.06 -5.12
C PHE A 239 -8.35 -20.05 -6.49
N GLU A 240 -8.38 -18.89 -7.13
CA GLU A 240 -8.94 -18.72 -8.46
C GLU A 240 -8.23 -19.61 -9.48
N ARG A 241 -6.88 -19.56 -9.49
CA ARG A 241 -6.06 -20.40 -10.36
C ARG A 241 -6.29 -21.90 -10.14
N LEU A 242 -6.45 -22.31 -8.89
CA LEU A 242 -6.71 -23.71 -8.54
C LEU A 242 -8.09 -24.15 -9.02
N TYR A 243 -9.10 -23.27 -8.91
CA TYR A 243 -10.47 -23.56 -9.33
C TYR A 243 -10.58 -23.72 -10.85
N GLU A 244 -9.89 -22.86 -11.61
CA GLU A 244 -9.83 -22.93 -13.08
C GLU A 244 -9.13 -24.20 -13.57
N LEU A 245 -8.13 -24.68 -12.84
CA LEU A 245 -7.33 -25.86 -13.17
C LEU A 245 -7.79 -27.14 -12.46
N LYS A 246 -9.03 -27.18 -11.94
CA LYS A 246 -9.52 -28.29 -11.10
C LYS A 246 -9.46 -29.65 -11.81
N SER A 247 -9.72 -29.68 -13.12
CA SER A 247 -9.69 -30.90 -13.94
C SER A 247 -8.26 -31.45 -14.09
N GLU A 248 -7.31 -30.57 -14.40
CA GLU A 248 -5.89 -30.90 -14.49
C GLU A 248 -5.35 -31.35 -13.13
N VAL A 249 -5.79 -30.68 -12.06
CA VAL A 249 -5.41 -31.00 -10.69
C VAL A 249 -5.88 -32.38 -10.29
N GLU A 250 -7.13 -32.77 -10.58
CA GLU A 250 -7.63 -34.12 -10.31
C GLU A 250 -6.80 -35.20 -11.01
N ILE A 251 -6.47 -35.01 -12.29
CA ILE A 251 -5.67 -35.96 -13.06
C ILE A 251 -4.25 -36.04 -12.49
N MET A 252 -3.65 -34.89 -12.15
CA MET A 252 -2.32 -34.86 -11.54
C MET A 252 -2.31 -35.58 -10.19
N LEU A 253 -3.32 -35.38 -9.34
CA LEU A 253 -3.42 -36.06 -8.05
C LEU A 253 -3.60 -37.58 -8.21
N LEU A 254 -4.35 -38.02 -9.21
CA LEU A 254 -4.47 -39.44 -9.56
C LEU A 254 -3.10 -40.03 -9.98
N GLN A 255 -2.36 -39.35 -10.85
CA GLN A 255 -1.03 -39.79 -11.28
C GLN A 255 -0.02 -39.85 -10.12
N LEU A 256 -0.17 -38.97 -9.12
CA LEU A 256 0.65 -38.94 -7.92
C LEU A 256 0.19 -39.93 -6.83
N GLY A 257 -0.90 -40.68 -7.04
CA GLY A 257 -1.47 -41.59 -6.03
C GLY A 257 -1.95 -40.87 -4.77
N LYS A 258 -2.51 -39.65 -4.93
CA LYS A 258 -3.01 -38.80 -3.84
C LYS A 258 -4.54 -38.80 -3.79
N ASP A 259 -5.13 -39.99 -3.76
CA ASP A 259 -6.58 -40.17 -3.78
C ASP A 259 -7.28 -39.46 -2.62
N ASN A 260 -6.67 -39.46 -1.43
CA ASN A 260 -7.17 -38.75 -0.25
C ASN A 260 -7.33 -37.23 -0.46
N LEU A 261 -6.58 -36.62 -1.38
CA LEU A 261 -6.75 -35.21 -1.75
C LEU A 261 -7.71 -35.07 -2.93
N ARG A 262 -7.62 -35.98 -3.91
CA ARG A 262 -8.45 -36.01 -5.11
C ARG A 262 -9.94 -36.17 -4.80
N GLU A 263 -10.30 -37.07 -3.88
CA GLU A 263 -11.69 -37.36 -3.51
C GLU A 263 -12.46 -36.12 -3.04
N ASN A 264 -11.78 -35.12 -2.47
CA ASN A 264 -12.42 -33.86 -2.09
C ASN A 264 -12.99 -33.09 -3.29
N PHE A 265 -12.36 -33.16 -4.46
CA PHE A 265 -12.85 -32.46 -5.67
C PHE A 265 -14.06 -33.17 -6.30
N THR A 266 -14.30 -34.43 -5.93
CA THR A 266 -15.50 -35.17 -6.32
C THR A 266 -16.68 -34.97 -5.35
N ASP A 267 -16.43 -34.40 -4.17
CA ASP A 267 -17.47 -34.10 -3.19
C ASP A 267 -18.25 -32.84 -3.61
N GLU A 268 -19.58 -32.96 -3.59
CA GLU A 268 -20.46 -31.91 -4.05
C GLU A 268 -20.45 -30.69 -3.11
N ASN A 269 -20.43 -30.92 -1.79
CA ASN A 269 -20.37 -29.84 -0.80
C ASN A 269 -19.05 -29.06 -0.94
N PHE A 270 -17.93 -29.77 -1.08
CA PHE A 270 -16.62 -29.18 -1.32
C PHE A 270 -16.65 -28.31 -2.57
N THR A 271 -17.28 -28.77 -3.66
CA THR A 271 -17.40 -28.00 -4.90
C THR A 271 -18.18 -26.70 -4.70
N PHE A 272 -19.30 -26.74 -3.97
CA PHE A 272 -20.06 -25.53 -3.63
C PHE A 272 -19.28 -24.56 -2.75
N TYR A 273 -18.66 -25.05 -1.68
CA TYR A 273 -17.85 -24.23 -0.78
C TYR A 273 -16.63 -23.65 -1.48
N PHE A 274 -16.02 -24.40 -2.39
CA PHE A 274 -14.88 -23.93 -3.17
C PHE A 274 -15.31 -22.79 -4.12
N ALA A 275 -16.42 -22.95 -4.84
CA ALA A 275 -16.95 -21.90 -5.71
C ALA A 275 -17.33 -20.63 -4.93
N TYR A 276 -17.95 -20.78 -3.76
CA TYR A 276 -18.23 -19.66 -2.85
C TYR A 276 -16.94 -18.93 -2.42
N LEU A 277 -15.94 -19.68 -1.95
CA LEU A 277 -14.68 -19.12 -1.48
C LEU A 277 -13.91 -18.37 -2.57
N VAL A 278 -13.93 -18.89 -3.80
CA VAL A 278 -13.33 -18.20 -4.94
C VAL A 278 -14.02 -16.84 -5.17
N ASN A 279 -15.35 -16.78 -5.15
CA ASN A 279 -16.07 -15.51 -5.34
C ASN A 279 -15.87 -14.50 -4.20
N ILE A 280 -15.89 -14.94 -2.93
CA ILE A 280 -15.69 -14.01 -1.82
C ILE A 280 -14.23 -13.51 -1.77
N PHE A 281 -13.24 -14.37 -2.04
CA PHE A 281 -11.84 -13.95 -2.10
C PHE A 281 -11.56 -13.01 -3.26
N GLU A 282 -12.16 -13.23 -4.44
CA GLU A 282 -12.12 -12.27 -5.55
C GLU A 282 -12.64 -10.90 -5.11
N THR A 283 -13.77 -10.87 -4.40
CA THR A 283 -14.35 -9.60 -3.94
C THR A 283 -13.49 -8.89 -2.89
N ILE A 284 -12.91 -9.66 -1.96
CA ILE A 284 -11.96 -9.12 -0.97
C ILE A 284 -10.67 -8.62 -1.65
N ASN A 285 -10.18 -9.33 -2.66
CA ASN A 285 -9.03 -8.90 -3.46
C ASN A 285 -9.31 -7.58 -4.20
N ASN A 286 -10.50 -7.46 -4.79
CA ASN A 286 -10.92 -6.22 -5.44
C ASN A 286 -11.00 -5.04 -4.46
N LEU A 287 -11.48 -5.27 -3.23
CA LEU A 287 -11.42 -4.25 -2.17
C LEU A 287 -9.98 -3.88 -1.83
N ASN A 288 -9.11 -4.87 -1.63
CA ASN A 288 -7.70 -4.65 -1.32
C ASN A 288 -6.98 -3.82 -2.40
N LEU A 289 -7.21 -4.12 -3.68
CA LEU A 289 -6.68 -3.36 -4.82
C LEU A 289 -7.19 -1.92 -4.85
N LYS A 290 -8.48 -1.69 -4.54
CA LYS A 290 -9.05 -0.33 -4.43
C LYS A 290 -8.34 0.47 -3.33
N LEU A 291 -8.07 -0.16 -2.18
CA LEU A 291 -7.38 0.47 -1.04
C LEU A 291 -5.90 0.76 -1.32
N GLN A 292 -5.29 0.10 -2.31
CA GLN A 292 -3.92 0.32 -2.76
C GLN A 292 -3.76 1.45 -3.80
N GLY A 293 -4.86 2.05 -4.26
CA GLY A 293 -4.81 3.08 -5.29
C GLY A 293 -3.96 4.29 -4.86
N ARG A 294 -3.16 4.84 -5.78
CA ARG A 294 -2.26 5.99 -5.53
C ARG A 294 -2.96 7.25 -4.99
N ASN A 295 -4.26 7.39 -5.24
CA ASN A 295 -5.05 8.55 -4.81
C ASN A 295 -5.99 8.21 -3.64
N THR A 296 -5.70 7.14 -2.88
CA THR A 296 -6.56 6.70 -1.76
C THR A 296 -6.22 7.48 -0.49
N ASN A 297 -7.15 8.30 -0.02
CA ASN A 297 -7.06 8.97 1.28
C ASN A 297 -7.96 8.26 2.31
N ILE A 298 -8.00 8.76 3.54
CA ILE A 298 -8.76 8.12 4.62
C ILE A 298 -10.28 8.12 4.34
N ILE A 299 -10.79 9.14 3.63
CA ILE A 299 -12.21 9.24 3.26
C ILE A 299 -12.56 8.17 2.24
N THR A 300 -11.81 8.08 1.13
CA THR A 300 -12.10 7.09 0.09
C THR A 300 -11.86 5.66 0.55
N ALA A 301 -10.91 5.45 1.47
CA ALA A 301 -10.72 4.18 2.17
C ALA A 301 -11.96 3.82 3.02
N LYS A 302 -12.47 4.77 3.82
CA LYS A 302 -13.70 4.61 4.61
C LYS A 302 -14.89 4.26 3.73
N ASP A 303 -15.10 5.00 2.64
CA ASP A 303 -16.22 4.77 1.73
C ASP A 303 -16.15 3.38 1.09
N SER A 304 -14.94 2.92 0.73
CA SER A 304 -14.72 1.58 0.17
C SER A 304 -15.04 0.47 1.17
N ILE A 305 -14.63 0.63 2.43
CA ILE A 305 -14.93 -0.32 3.51
C ILE A 305 -16.43 -0.35 3.82
N ASN A 306 -17.07 0.82 3.94
CA ASN A 306 -18.50 0.91 4.24
C ASN A 306 -19.35 0.35 3.09
N SER A 307 -18.95 0.62 1.84
CA SER A 307 -19.58 0.00 0.67
C SER A 307 -19.45 -1.53 0.69
N PHE A 308 -18.30 -2.07 1.10
CA PHE A 308 -18.10 -3.51 1.24
C PHE A 308 -19.00 -4.13 2.32
N LEU A 309 -19.12 -3.48 3.48
CA LEU A 309 -20.02 -3.90 4.56
C LEU A 309 -21.49 -3.91 4.11
N GLU A 310 -21.95 -2.86 3.42
CA GLU A 310 -23.31 -2.80 2.87
C GLU A 310 -23.56 -3.90 1.82
N MET A 311 -22.55 -4.24 1.01
CA MET A 311 -22.63 -5.36 0.07
C MET A 311 -22.78 -6.70 0.80
N ILE A 312 -22.02 -6.93 1.87
CA ILE A 312 -22.16 -8.15 2.70
C ILE A 312 -23.59 -8.25 3.26
N GLN A 313 -24.15 -7.16 3.79
CA GLN A 313 -25.51 -7.16 4.31
C GLN A 313 -26.57 -7.44 3.23
N LEU A 314 -26.37 -6.91 2.01
CA LEU A 314 -27.21 -7.28 0.87
C LEU A 314 -27.13 -8.77 0.55
N TRP A 315 -25.93 -9.36 0.52
CA TRP A 315 -25.75 -10.78 0.21
C TRP A 315 -26.36 -11.68 1.30
N LYS A 316 -26.17 -11.32 2.57
CA LYS A 316 -26.81 -12.01 3.70
C LYS A 316 -28.33 -12.03 3.53
N ARG A 317 -28.95 -10.89 3.22
CA ARG A 317 -30.40 -10.80 2.95
C ARG A 317 -30.84 -11.69 1.78
N ARG A 318 -30.03 -11.81 0.72
CA ARG A 318 -30.33 -12.67 -0.44
C ARG A 318 -30.24 -14.16 -0.10
N VAL A 319 -29.19 -14.57 0.60
CA VAL A 319 -28.98 -15.96 1.02
C VAL A 319 -30.01 -16.39 2.07
N ASN A 320 -30.43 -15.47 2.95
CA ASN A 320 -31.33 -15.80 4.05
C ASN A 320 -32.81 -16.00 3.66
N LYS A 321 -33.19 -15.74 2.40
CA LYS A 321 -34.56 -15.96 1.89
C LYS A 321 -35.02 -17.42 2.08
N GLU A 322 -36.32 -17.65 2.02
CA GLU A 322 -36.92 -19.00 2.02
C GLU A 322 -36.31 -19.86 0.91
N ILE A 323 -36.21 -19.29 -0.29
CA ILE A 323 -35.42 -19.83 -1.39
C ILE A 323 -34.12 -18.99 -1.47
N PRO A 324 -32.97 -19.55 -1.09
CA PRO A 324 -31.70 -18.84 -1.09
C PRO A 324 -31.33 -18.32 -2.48
N ASN A 325 -30.92 -17.06 -2.56
CA ASN A 325 -30.45 -16.45 -3.80
C ASN A 325 -28.93 -16.24 -3.72
N PHE A 326 -28.20 -16.99 -4.54
CA PHE A 326 -26.74 -16.95 -4.63
C PHE A 326 -26.21 -16.13 -5.81
N SER A 327 -27.03 -15.30 -6.46
CA SER A 327 -26.64 -14.49 -7.64
C SER A 327 -25.46 -13.56 -7.41
N SER A 328 -25.18 -13.19 -6.15
CA SER A 328 -23.99 -12.43 -5.76
C SER A 328 -22.68 -13.22 -5.89
N PHE A 329 -22.77 -14.54 -5.95
CA PHE A 329 -21.65 -15.47 -6.02
C PHE A 329 -21.74 -16.24 -7.34
N ARG A 330 -21.26 -15.61 -8.42
CA ARG A 330 -21.47 -16.09 -9.80
C ARG A 330 -21.12 -17.58 -10.01
N ARG A 331 -19.93 -18.01 -9.56
CA ARG A 331 -19.45 -19.39 -9.76
C ARG A 331 -20.30 -20.38 -8.98
N LEU A 332 -20.70 -20.01 -7.77
CA LEU A 332 -21.63 -20.81 -6.97
C LEU A 332 -23.02 -20.88 -7.63
N ASN A 333 -23.54 -19.76 -8.11
CA ASN A 333 -24.85 -19.68 -8.74
C ASN A 333 -24.94 -20.54 -10.00
N GLU A 334 -23.88 -20.56 -10.82
CA GLU A 334 -23.79 -21.42 -12.01
C GLU A 334 -23.92 -22.91 -11.66
N LEU A 335 -23.42 -23.36 -10.51
CA LEU A 335 -23.51 -24.75 -10.04
C LEU A 335 -24.86 -25.15 -9.43
N ILE A 336 -25.66 -24.17 -8.99
CA ILE A 336 -26.94 -24.39 -8.30
C ILE A 336 -28.12 -24.40 -9.29
N SER A 337 -27.89 -24.04 -10.56
CA SER A 337 -28.92 -23.92 -11.61
C SER A 337 -29.74 -25.19 -11.90
N ASP A 338 -29.39 -26.34 -11.32
CA ASP A 338 -30.08 -27.62 -11.48
C ASP A 338 -31.13 -27.83 -10.36
N GLU A 339 -32.39 -28.06 -10.74
CA GLU A 339 -33.58 -28.10 -9.86
C GLU A 339 -33.56 -29.21 -8.77
N GLU A 340 -32.58 -30.12 -8.74
CA GLU A 340 -32.59 -31.32 -7.90
C GLU A 340 -31.95 -31.19 -6.49
N LYS A 341 -31.39 -30.03 -6.09
CA LYS A 341 -30.48 -29.96 -4.93
C LYS A 341 -31.03 -29.30 -3.65
N SER A 342 -32.31 -29.50 -3.32
CA SER A 342 -32.96 -28.79 -2.20
C SER A 342 -32.36 -29.09 -0.80
N ILE A 343 -31.73 -30.26 -0.60
CA ILE A 343 -31.16 -30.69 0.69
C ILE A 343 -29.76 -30.10 0.92
N CYS A 344 -28.94 -29.99 -0.14
CA CYS A 344 -27.56 -29.49 -0.08
C CYS A 344 -27.50 -27.97 0.20
N LEU A 345 -28.56 -27.26 -0.17
CA LEU A 345 -28.66 -25.79 -0.04
C LEU A 345 -28.84 -25.31 1.41
N ALA A 346 -29.38 -26.13 2.32
CA ALA A 346 -29.61 -25.72 3.71
C ALA A 346 -28.29 -25.59 4.50
N GLY A 347 -27.39 -26.58 4.37
CA GLY A 347 -26.06 -26.55 4.99
C GLY A 347 -25.20 -25.42 4.40
N LEU A 348 -25.21 -25.29 3.07
CA LEU A 348 -24.53 -24.20 2.36
C LEU A 348 -25.03 -22.82 2.80
N LYS A 349 -26.36 -22.63 2.91
CA LYS A 349 -26.97 -21.40 3.41
C LYS A 349 -26.42 -21.02 4.79
N SER A 350 -26.39 -21.97 5.72
CA SER A 350 -25.91 -21.73 7.08
C SER A 350 -24.45 -21.29 7.10
N ILE A 351 -23.57 -22.01 6.40
CA ILE A 351 -22.12 -21.72 6.36
C ILE A 351 -21.84 -20.37 5.70
N VAL A 352 -22.55 -20.04 4.62
CA VAL A 352 -22.39 -18.74 3.96
C VAL A 352 -22.83 -17.59 4.87
N ILE A 353 -23.97 -17.74 5.57
CA ILE A 353 -24.44 -16.71 6.51
C ILE A 353 -23.46 -16.55 7.67
N GLU A 354 -23.01 -17.66 8.27
CA GLU A 354 -22.03 -17.65 9.35
C GLU A 354 -20.74 -16.93 8.94
N HIS A 355 -20.19 -17.26 7.76
CA HIS A 355 -19.00 -16.58 7.26
C HIS A 355 -19.22 -15.08 7.05
N LEU A 356 -20.34 -14.67 6.45
CA LEU A 356 -20.65 -13.26 6.22
C LEU A 356 -20.84 -12.48 7.52
N ASP A 357 -21.37 -13.12 8.56
CA ASP A 357 -21.51 -12.53 9.90
C ASP A 357 -20.14 -12.38 10.57
N CYS A 358 -19.33 -13.44 10.59
CA CYS A 358 -17.96 -13.36 11.09
C CYS A 358 -17.15 -12.26 10.38
N LEU A 359 -17.30 -12.15 9.05
CA LEU A 359 -16.61 -11.13 8.26
C LEU A 359 -17.09 -9.72 8.62
N THR A 360 -18.40 -9.52 8.79
CA THR A 360 -18.96 -8.24 9.24
C THR A 360 -18.38 -7.85 10.60
N ASP A 361 -18.42 -8.77 11.57
CA ASP A 361 -17.95 -8.53 12.93
C ASP A 361 -16.46 -8.18 12.98
N GLU A 362 -15.63 -8.91 12.23
CA GLU A 362 -14.19 -8.64 12.18
C GLU A 362 -13.89 -7.32 11.48
N PHE A 363 -14.59 -6.96 10.40
CA PHE A 363 -14.43 -5.63 9.80
C PHE A 363 -14.87 -4.52 10.76
N MET A 364 -15.99 -4.66 11.47
CA MET A 364 -16.41 -3.68 12.47
C MET A 364 -15.40 -3.57 13.63
N ARG A 365 -14.85 -4.69 14.07
CA ARG A 365 -13.81 -4.76 15.11
C ARG A 365 -12.52 -4.08 14.68
N TYR A 366 -12.07 -4.32 13.45
CA TYR A 366 -10.85 -3.72 12.93
C TYR A 366 -11.07 -2.31 12.42
N PHE A 367 -12.30 -1.85 12.16
CA PHE A 367 -12.67 -0.51 11.67
C PHE A 367 -13.68 0.24 12.54
N PRO A 368 -13.45 0.37 13.86
CA PRO A 368 -14.39 1.04 14.76
C PRO A 368 -14.49 2.55 14.50
N ASP A 369 -13.44 3.15 13.96
CA ASP A 369 -13.29 4.55 13.59
C ASP A 369 -13.96 4.91 12.25
N PHE A 370 -14.35 3.93 11.44
CA PHE A 370 -14.96 4.17 10.11
C PHE A 370 -16.50 4.29 10.16
N SER A 371 -17.07 4.45 11.36
CA SER A 371 -18.49 4.71 11.55
C SER A 371 -18.92 5.99 10.82
N ASN A 372 -20.17 6.03 10.36
CA ASN A 372 -20.71 7.14 9.57
C ASN A 372 -21.04 8.40 10.40
N GLU A 373 -20.78 8.39 11.71
CA GLU A 373 -21.25 9.42 12.64
C GLU A 373 -20.23 10.52 12.92
N SER A 374 -19.01 10.41 12.37
CA SER A 374 -17.98 11.42 12.59
C SER A 374 -18.26 12.69 11.79
N TRP A 375 -18.64 13.75 12.49
CA TRP A 375 -18.82 15.09 11.91
C TRP A 375 -17.58 15.57 11.13
N LYS A 376 -16.38 15.14 11.53
CA LYS A 376 -15.12 15.48 10.82
C LYS A 376 -15.11 14.92 9.41
N TYR A 377 -15.52 13.67 9.23
CA TYR A 377 -15.60 13.06 7.90
C TYR A 377 -16.68 13.71 7.07
N THR A 378 -17.87 13.94 7.63
CA THR A 378 -18.97 14.62 6.93
C THR A 378 -18.59 16.04 6.51
N LEU A 379 -17.96 16.82 7.39
CA LEU A 379 -17.44 18.14 7.07
C LEU A 379 -16.44 18.05 5.91
N THR A 380 -15.47 17.14 6.01
CA THR A 380 -14.40 16.99 5.01
C THR A 380 -14.93 16.57 3.64
N SER A 381 -15.85 15.61 3.58
CA SER A 381 -16.33 15.01 2.32
C SER A 381 -17.55 15.71 1.72
N CYS A 382 -18.39 16.32 2.55
CA CYS A 382 -19.67 16.92 2.15
C CYS A 382 -19.94 18.23 2.92
N PRO A 383 -19.06 19.24 2.84
CA PRO A 383 -19.15 20.44 3.69
C PRO A 383 -20.47 21.20 3.53
N PHE A 384 -21.02 21.26 2.31
CA PHE A 384 -22.27 21.97 2.02
C PHE A 384 -23.52 21.27 2.59
N SER A 385 -23.40 20.01 2.98
CA SER A 385 -24.48 19.20 3.56
C SER A 385 -24.28 18.92 5.06
N ALA A 386 -23.21 19.45 5.66
CA ALA A 386 -22.94 19.28 7.08
C ALA A 386 -24.09 19.84 7.94
N ASN A 387 -24.46 19.07 8.98
CA ASN A 387 -25.42 19.51 9.99
C ASN A 387 -24.71 20.40 11.03
N VAL A 388 -25.04 21.69 11.03
CA VAL A 388 -24.39 22.70 11.87
C VAL A 388 -24.58 22.38 13.36
N ASP A 389 -25.74 21.88 13.75
CA ASP A 389 -26.08 21.59 15.15
C ASP A 389 -25.27 20.42 15.74
N THR A 390 -24.61 19.63 14.90
CA THR A 390 -23.75 18.51 15.33
C THR A 390 -22.27 18.89 15.42
N LEU A 391 -21.91 20.10 14.99
CA LEU A 391 -20.53 20.59 14.99
C LEU A 391 -20.19 21.29 16.32
N PRO A 392 -18.93 21.23 16.77
CA PRO A 392 -18.44 22.13 17.82
C PRO A 392 -18.72 23.60 17.51
N ASP A 393 -19.10 24.37 18.54
CA ASP A 393 -19.49 25.79 18.42
C ASP A 393 -18.46 26.64 17.67
N THR A 394 -17.17 26.34 17.84
CA THR A 394 -16.05 27.01 17.16
C THR A 394 -16.09 26.91 15.64
N PHE A 395 -16.84 25.99 15.06
CA PHE A 395 -16.87 25.76 13.61
C PHE A 395 -18.19 26.17 12.97
N GLN A 396 -19.24 26.39 13.76
CA GLN A 396 -20.61 26.56 13.25
C GLN A 396 -20.74 27.78 12.33
N GLU A 397 -20.16 28.92 12.73
CA GLU A 397 -20.22 30.17 11.95
C GLU A 397 -19.55 30.03 10.58
N GLN A 398 -18.30 29.53 10.53
CA GLN A 398 -17.60 29.31 9.25
C GLN A 398 -18.31 28.29 8.35
N VAL A 399 -18.93 27.25 8.90
CA VAL A 399 -19.73 26.32 8.10
C VAL A 399 -20.98 26.99 7.53
N ILE A 400 -21.65 27.86 8.29
CA ILE A 400 -22.81 28.63 7.78
C ILE A 400 -22.36 29.53 6.62
N GLU A 401 -21.23 30.23 6.77
CA GLU A 401 -20.68 31.08 5.71
C GLU A 401 -20.33 30.26 4.46
N LEU A 402 -19.56 29.16 4.62
CA LEU A 402 -19.18 28.27 3.53
C LEU A 402 -20.41 27.70 2.79
N LYS A 403 -21.46 27.31 3.52
CA LYS A 403 -22.70 26.79 2.91
C LYS A 403 -23.39 27.79 1.99
N ASN A 404 -23.20 29.09 2.24
CA ASN A 404 -23.76 30.18 1.44
C ASN A 404 -22.77 30.77 0.43
N ASP A 405 -21.52 30.29 0.38
CA ASP A 405 -20.54 30.67 -0.64
C ASP A 405 -20.79 29.90 -1.95
N SER A 406 -21.37 30.62 -2.93
CA SER A 406 -21.66 30.08 -4.25
C SER A 406 -20.40 29.77 -5.07
N CYS A 407 -19.31 30.53 -4.88
CA CYS A 407 -18.05 30.29 -5.56
C CYS A 407 -17.41 28.99 -5.04
N ALA A 408 -17.37 28.81 -3.72
CA ALA A 408 -16.90 27.58 -3.09
C ALA A 408 -17.69 26.36 -3.57
N LYS A 409 -19.02 26.49 -3.68
CA LYS A 409 -19.88 25.41 -4.15
C LYS A 409 -19.63 25.05 -5.62
N ILE A 410 -19.39 26.04 -6.48
CA ILE A 410 -19.03 25.79 -7.89
C ILE A 410 -17.68 25.07 -7.96
N ASP A 411 -16.68 25.58 -7.24
CA ASP A 411 -15.34 24.99 -7.21
C ASP A 411 -15.37 23.53 -6.74
N PHE A 412 -16.07 23.24 -5.65
CA PHE A 412 -16.20 21.89 -5.11
C PHE A 412 -16.81 20.91 -6.13
N ASN A 413 -17.81 21.37 -6.90
CA ASN A 413 -18.47 20.55 -7.91
C ASN A 413 -17.75 20.52 -9.27
N SER A 414 -16.71 21.34 -9.46
CA SER A 414 -15.98 21.46 -10.72
C SER A 414 -14.99 20.32 -10.99
N GLY A 415 -14.83 19.39 -10.03
CA GLY A 415 -13.98 18.21 -10.17
C GLY A 415 -12.60 18.31 -9.50
N SER A 416 -12.33 19.36 -8.72
CA SER A 416 -11.14 19.45 -7.85
C SER A 416 -11.14 18.33 -6.81
N SER A 417 -9.96 17.87 -6.43
CA SER A 417 -9.82 16.96 -5.29
C SER A 417 -10.24 17.64 -3.98
N LEU A 418 -10.61 16.85 -2.97
CA LEU A 418 -10.91 17.38 -1.64
C LEU A 418 -9.69 18.14 -1.08
N GLU A 419 -8.50 17.60 -1.29
CA GLU A 419 -7.23 18.20 -0.90
C GLU A 419 -7.05 19.60 -1.50
N GLU A 420 -7.19 19.74 -2.82
CA GLU A 420 -7.07 21.05 -3.50
C GLU A 420 -8.14 22.04 -3.05
N PHE A 421 -9.38 21.59 -2.87
CA PHE A 421 -10.47 22.42 -2.40
C PHE A 421 -10.17 22.99 -1.01
N TRP A 422 -9.83 22.13 -0.05
CA TRP A 422 -9.59 22.57 1.32
C TRP A 422 -8.32 23.40 1.47
N VAL A 423 -7.29 23.14 0.65
CA VAL A 423 -6.09 24.02 0.61
C VAL A 423 -6.43 25.39 0.04
N LYS A 424 -7.22 25.46 -1.05
CA LYS A 424 -7.64 26.73 -1.69
C LYS A 424 -8.45 27.61 -0.73
N TYR A 425 -9.36 27.01 0.04
CA TYR A 425 -10.27 27.73 0.94
C TYR A 425 -9.71 27.90 2.37
N GLN A 426 -8.52 27.35 2.68
CA GLN A 426 -7.86 27.52 3.97
C GLN A 426 -7.66 28.99 4.39
N PRO A 427 -7.28 29.93 3.49
CA PRO A 427 -7.15 31.34 3.88
C PRO A 427 -8.48 32.05 4.16
N ILE A 428 -9.60 31.49 3.67
CA ILE A 428 -10.94 32.08 3.77
C ILE A 428 -11.67 31.51 4.99
N TYR A 429 -11.62 30.19 5.17
CA TYR A 429 -12.28 29.46 6.25
C TYR A 429 -11.27 28.63 7.06
N PRO A 430 -10.35 29.27 7.80
CA PRO A 430 -9.18 28.60 8.37
C PRO A 430 -9.51 27.54 9.41
N GLU A 431 -10.56 27.68 10.20
CA GLU A 431 -10.85 26.76 11.31
C GLU A 431 -11.37 25.43 10.77
N ILE A 432 -12.38 25.50 9.90
CA ILE A 432 -12.97 24.31 9.27
C ILE A 432 -12.04 23.66 8.25
N SER A 433 -11.26 24.46 7.52
CA SER A 433 -10.30 23.93 6.55
C SER A 433 -9.15 23.22 7.25
N ASN A 434 -8.67 23.74 8.39
CA ASN A 434 -7.62 23.05 9.15
C ASN A 434 -8.11 21.70 9.70
N GLU A 435 -9.35 21.60 10.16
CA GLU A 435 -9.92 20.32 10.59
C GLU A 435 -10.05 19.33 9.43
N ALA A 436 -10.53 19.78 8.27
CA ALA A 436 -10.62 18.94 7.08
C ALA A 436 -9.23 18.51 6.57
N LEU A 437 -8.25 19.41 6.55
CA LEU A 437 -6.89 19.12 6.12
C LEU A 437 -6.16 18.19 7.10
N GLN A 438 -6.45 18.25 8.40
CA GLN A 438 -5.93 17.27 9.36
C GLN A 438 -6.46 15.85 9.10
N VAL A 439 -7.66 15.71 8.51
CA VAL A 439 -8.17 14.41 8.04
C VAL A 439 -7.48 13.99 6.74
N LEU A 440 -7.34 14.91 5.79
CA LEU A 440 -6.82 14.60 4.46
C LEU A 440 -5.31 14.38 4.39
N VAL A 441 -4.54 15.03 5.28
CA VAL A 441 -3.08 14.87 5.36
C VAL A 441 -2.66 13.53 5.93
N GLN A 442 -3.56 12.79 6.58
CA GLN A 442 -3.27 11.47 7.12
C GLN A 442 -2.91 10.49 6.00
N PHE A 443 -1.96 9.61 6.27
CA PHE A 443 -1.75 8.44 5.44
C PHE A 443 -2.81 7.38 5.76
N SER A 444 -3.49 6.88 4.72
CA SER A 444 -4.44 5.75 4.83
C SER A 444 -3.74 4.40 4.82
N SER A 445 -2.55 4.33 4.23
CA SER A 445 -1.76 3.11 4.03
C SER A 445 -0.27 3.38 4.21
N ILE A 446 0.55 2.32 4.12
CA ILE A 446 2.02 2.40 4.12
C ILE A 446 2.64 2.16 2.73
N ASN A 447 1.87 2.41 1.65
CA ASN A 447 2.27 2.08 0.28
C ASN A 447 3.56 2.76 -0.18
N LEU A 448 3.87 3.98 0.29
CA LEU A 448 5.14 4.62 -0.08
C LEU A 448 6.33 3.91 0.59
N CYS A 449 6.18 3.42 1.82
CA CYS A 449 7.20 2.59 2.44
C CYS A 449 7.40 1.29 1.67
N GLU A 450 6.33 0.59 1.28
CA GLU A 450 6.41 -0.63 0.45
C GLU A 450 7.09 -0.36 -0.90
N SER A 451 6.77 0.77 -1.54
CA SER A 451 7.42 1.21 -2.78
C SER A 451 8.90 1.55 -2.55
N GLY A 452 9.22 2.23 -1.46
CA GLY A 452 10.58 2.54 -1.05
C GLY A 452 11.42 1.30 -0.78
N PHE A 453 10.84 0.28 -0.13
CA PHE A 453 11.49 -1.03 0.07
C PHE A 453 11.70 -1.79 -1.24
N SER A 454 10.80 -1.63 -2.21
CA SER A 454 11.00 -2.20 -3.55
C SER A 454 12.21 -1.56 -4.25
N SER A 455 12.35 -0.24 -4.17
CA SER A 455 13.54 0.48 -4.66
C SER A 455 14.81 0.08 -3.90
N LEU A 456 14.73 -0.06 -2.57
CA LEU A 456 15.81 -0.56 -1.73
C LEU A 456 16.30 -1.94 -2.18
N ALA A 457 15.39 -2.87 -2.46
CA ALA A 457 15.72 -4.22 -2.91
C ALA A 457 16.41 -4.25 -4.29
N ILE A 458 16.10 -3.29 -5.17
CA ILE A 458 16.79 -3.11 -6.46
C ILE A 458 18.21 -2.58 -6.25
N ILE A 459 18.38 -1.61 -5.35
CA ILE A 459 19.68 -0.97 -5.08
C ILE A 459 20.62 -1.93 -4.31
N LYS A 460 20.13 -2.53 -3.21
CA LYS A 460 20.87 -3.46 -2.35
C LYS A 460 20.68 -4.89 -2.83
N THR A 461 21.57 -5.32 -3.71
CA THR A 461 21.67 -6.72 -4.14
C THR A 461 22.63 -7.50 -3.22
N LYS A 462 22.70 -8.83 -3.39
CA LYS A 462 23.70 -9.68 -2.72
C LYS A 462 25.14 -9.16 -2.90
N HIS A 463 25.43 -8.50 -4.01
CA HIS A 463 26.75 -7.94 -4.32
C HIS A 463 26.95 -6.48 -3.84
N ARG A 464 25.89 -5.80 -3.41
CA ARG A 464 25.89 -4.38 -2.96
C ARG A 464 25.26 -4.19 -1.57
N ASN A 465 25.32 -5.23 -0.75
CA ASN A 465 24.57 -5.31 0.50
C ASN A 465 25.06 -4.36 1.62
N ARG A 466 26.27 -3.77 1.47
CA ARG A 466 26.86 -2.80 2.41
C ARG A 466 26.70 -1.33 2.00
N LEU A 467 26.03 -1.05 0.87
CA LEU A 467 25.87 0.32 0.39
C LEU A 467 25.00 1.14 1.36
N ASN A 468 25.43 2.36 1.68
CA ASN A 468 24.54 3.38 2.25
C ASN A 468 23.71 3.97 1.11
N VAL A 469 22.40 3.75 1.19
CA VAL A 469 21.43 3.99 0.13
C VAL A 469 20.54 5.20 0.38
N GLU A 470 20.70 5.92 1.49
CA GLU A 470 19.79 7.02 1.82
C GLU A 470 19.75 8.07 0.69
N SER A 471 20.92 8.50 0.21
CA SER A 471 21.02 9.49 -0.87
C SER A 471 20.46 8.97 -2.20
N ASP A 472 20.69 7.69 -2.49
CA ASP A 472 20.18 7.01 -3.68
C ASP A 472 18.65 6.95 -3.66
N LEU A 473 18.07 6.49 -2.55
CA LEU A 473 16.63 6.43 -2.34
C LEU A 473 16.01 7.82 -2.43
N ARG A 474 16.60 8.83 -1.78
CA ARG A 474 16.08 10.20 -1.84
C ARG A 474 16.06 10.74 -3.28
N CYS A 475 17.13 10.54 -4.05
CA CYS A 475 17.15 10.96 -5.46
C CYS A 475 16.23 10.11 -6.36
N SER A 476 15.89 8.88 -5.97
CA SER A 476 15.00 8.01 -6.74
C SER A 476 13.52 8.25 -6.45
N LEU A 477 13.17 8.52 -5.20
CA LEU A 477 11.81 8.50 -4.69
C LEU A 477 11.22 9.91 -4.52
N SER A 478 12.05 10.94 -4.53
CA SER A 478 11.62 12.34 -4.36
C SER A 478 10.94 12.89 -5.61
N ASN A 479 9.86 13.65 -5.41
CA ASN A 479 9.25 14.46 -6.46
C ASN A 479 9.85 15.88 -6.51
N ILE A 480 10.60 16.29 -5.48
CA ILE A 480 11.37 17.53 -5.49
C ILE A 480 12.55 17.40 -6.46
N GLU A 481 12.65 18.33 -7.41
CA GLU A 481 13.79 18.46 -8.30
C GLU A 481 14.98 19.16 -7.61
N PRO A 482 16.20 18.60 -7.70
CA PRO A 482 17.40 19.31 -7.28
C PRO A 482 17.59 20.63 -8.02
N ASN A 483 18.07 21.66 -7.34
CA ASN A 483 18.41 22.93 -7.98
C ASN A 483 19.74 22.82 -8.75
N PHE A 484 19.69 22.22 -9.94
CA PHE A 484 20.86 21.99 -10.80
C PHE A 484 21.60 23.29 -11.13
N LYS A 485 20.88 24.41 -11.29
CA LYS A 485 21.51 25.71 -11.60
C LYS A 485 22.36 26.20 -10.43
N LYS A 486 21.86 26.11 -9.19
CA LYS A 486 22.61 26.46 -7.99
C LYS A 486 23.81 25.54 -7.82
N LEU A 487 23.58 24.23 -7.84
CA LEU A 487 24.63 23.23 -7.65
C LEU A 487 25.73 23.33 -8.71
N SER A 488 25.37 23.61 -9.97
CA SER A 488 26.36 23.77 -11.03
C SER A 488 27.19 25.06 -10.90
N LYS A 489 26.63 26.13 -10.33
CA LYS A 489 27.36 27.40 -10.11
C LYS A 489 28.39 27.28 -8.97
N GLU A 490 28.09 26.46 -7.96
CA GLU A 490 28.98 26.20 -6.83
C GLU A 490 30.14 25.25 -7.19
N LYS A 491 30.19 24.75 -8.43
CA LYS A 491 31.16 23.74 -8.90
C LYS A 491 32.17 24.33 -9.89
N CYS A 492 33.46 24.24 -9.56
CA CYS A 492 34.52 24.25 -10.57
C CYS A 492 34.59 22.87 -11.25
N CYS A 493 34.82 22.83 -12.57
CA CYS A 493 35.07 21.58 -13.31
C CYS A 493 36.13 20.76 -12.56
N GLN A 494 35.78 19.51 -12.20
CA GLN A 494 36.76 18.56 -11.68
C GLN A 494 37.31 17.77 -12.86
N PRO A 495 38.52 18.09 -13.36
CA PRO A 495 39.11 17.33 -14.45
C PRO A 495 39.39 15.92 -13.93
N SER A 496 39.03 14.89 -14.69
CA SER A 496 39.58 13.57 -14.45
C SER A 496 41.10 13.62 -14.68
N HIS A 497 41.89 13.24 -13.67
CA HIS A 497 43.33 13.04 -13.82
C HIS A 497 43.64 11.92 -14.82
#